data_AF-A0A183T0Y8-F1
#
_entry.id   AF-A0A183T0Y8-F1
#
_cell.length_a   1.000
_cell.length_b   1.000
_cell.length_c   1.000
_cell.angle_alpha   90.00
_cell.angle_beta   90.00
_cell.angle_gamma   90.00
#
_symmetry.space_group_name_H-M   'P 1'
#
loop_
_entity.id
_entity.type
_entity.pdbx_description
1 polymer ?
#
loop_
_entity_poly.entity_id
_entity_poly.type
_entity_poly.pdbx_seq_one_letter_code
_entity_poly.pdbx_strand_id
1 'polypeptide(L)'
;MDLRYVPSEKENSFKITSDLTKPKHVLDNIVTGYFAAMEAKDTAKHFTRRIDFIEKQIEKVSPVLAQKSQENKGLSAVLETKLQAKAFRCDR
;
A
#
# COMPACT_ATOMS: atom_id res chain seq x y z
N MET A 1 -7.08 35.50 -7.17
CA MET A 1 -7.29 34.45 -6.15
C MET A 1 -7.04 35.09 -4.80
N ASP A 2 -8.08 35.31 -4.01
CA ASP A 2 -7.95 35.82 -2.64
C ASP A 2 -7.71 34.63 -1.70
N LEU A 3 -6.46 34.45 -1.27
CA LEU A 3 -6.07 33.44 -0.32
C LEU A 3 -6.17 34.03 1.09
N ARG A 4 -7.12 33.55 1.89
CA ARG A 4 -7.23 33.94 3.31
C ARG A 4 -6.56 32.90 4.19
N TYR A 5 -5.65 33.36 5.03
CA TYR A 5 -4.94 32.56 6.01
C TYR A 5 -5.80 32.34 7.26
N VAL A 6 -5.91 31.09 7.73
CA VAL A 6 -6.56 30.74 9.00
C VAL A 6 -5.55 29.95 9.85
N PRO A 7 -5.07 30.51 10.98
CA PRO A 7 -4.17 29.78 11.88
C PRO A 7 -4.90 28.57 12.48
N SER A 8 -4.21 27.43 12.54
CA SER A 8 -4.75 26.16 13.05
C SER A 8 -4.00 25.77 14.32
N GLU A 9 -4.75 25.31 15.33
CA GLU A 9 -4.26 25.06 16.70
C GLU A 9 -3.37 23.82 16.86
N LYS A 10 -3.08 23.07 15.79
CA LYS A 10 -2.27 21.84 15.84
C LYS A 10 -0.90 22.06 15.24
N GLU A 11 0.15 21.63 15.94
CA GLU A 11 1.54 21.62 15.45
C GLU A 11 1.60 20.99 14.04
N ASN A 12 2.17 21.73 13.10
CA ASN A 12 2.29 21.41 11.67
C ASN A 12 0.99 21.37 10.84
N SER A 13 0.00 22.20 11.18
CA SER A 13 -1.16 22.39 10.30
C SER A 13 -1.38 23.87 9.96
N PHE A 14 -1.49 24.18 8.67
CA PHE A 14 -1.95 25.48 8.17
C PHE A 14 -3.08 25.23 7.18
N LYS A 15 -4.21 25.92 7.36
CA LYS A 15 -5.37 25.79 6.47
C LYS A 15 -5.53 27.06 5.65
N ILE A 16 -5.58 26.87 4.34
CA ILE A 16 -5.79 27.92 3.37
C ILE A 16 -7.22 27.80 2.87
N THR A 17 -7.98 28.90 2.94
CA THR A 17 -9.34 28.95 2.37
C THR A 17 -9.26 29.54 0.97
N SER A 18 -9.84 28.85 -0.01
CA SER A 18 -9.92 29.29 -1.40
C SER A 18 -11.17 28.72 -2.08
N ASP A 19 -11.68 29.43 -3.08
CA ASP A 19 -12.86 29.02 -3.85
C ASP A 19 -12.49 28.09 -5.00
N LEU A 20 -13.27 27.02 -5.18
CA LEU A 20 -13.05 26.04 -6.24
C LEU A 20 -13.58 26.56 -7.58
N THR A 21 -12.68 26.83 -8.53
CA THR A 21 -13.04 27.46 -9.81
C THR A 21 -13.52 26.47 -10.88
N LYS A 22 -13.04 25.22 -10.90
CA LYS A 22 -13.33 24.22 -11.95
C LYS A 22 -13.67 22.84 -11.36
N PRO A 23 -14.88 22.63 -10.81
CA PRO A 23 -15.22 21.39 -10.09
C PRO A 23 -15.30 20.13 -10.96
N LYS A 24 -15.42 20.27 -12.28
CA LYS A 24 -15.57 19.13 -13.21
C LYS A 24 -14.24 18.51 -13.65
N HIS A 25 -13.13 19.23 -13.48
CA HIS A 25 -11.82 18.80 -13.96
C HIS A 25 -10.92 18.49 -12.77
N VAL A 26 -10.31 17.31 -12.80
CA VAL A 26 -9.42 16.82 -11.75
C VAL A 26 -8.05 16.53 -12.37
N LEU A 27 -6.99 16.78 -11.60
CA LEU A 27 -5.64 16.35 -11.94
C LEU A 27 -5.43 14.96 -11.39
N ASP A 28 -5.20 13.99 -12.28
CA ASP A 28 -4.91 12.61 -11.92
C ASP A 28 -3.45 12.27 -12.21
N ASN A 29 -2.82 11.49 -11.33
CA ASN A 29 -1.44 11.05 -11.47
C ASN A 29 -1.38 9.71 -12.21
N ILE A 30 -0.84 9.74 -13.43
CA ILE A 30 -0.70 8.59 -14.32
C ILE A 30 0.67 7.90 -14.10
N VAL A 31 1.21 7.91 -12.88
CA VAL A 31 2.39 7.19 -12.39
C VAL A 31 3.69 8.01 -12.34
N THR A 32 4.43 8.12 -13.43
CA THR A 32 5.86 8.51 -13.48
C THR A 32 6.12 10.01 -13.18
N GLY A 33 5.26 10.63 -12.38
CA GLY A 33 5.28 12.05 -12.05
C GLY A 33 4.47 12.91 -13.01
N TYR A 34 3.81 12.31 -14.01
CA TYR A 34 2.95 13.04 -14.94
C TYR A 34 1.52 13.15 -14.42
N PHE A 35 0.98 14.36 -14.53
CA PHE A 35 -0.41 14.67 -14.19
C PHE A 35 -1.21 14.91 -15.46
N ALA A 36 -2.38 14.30 -15.56
CA ALA A 36 -3.34 14.59 -16.62
C ALA A 36 -4.56 15.31 -16.04
N ALA A 37 -4.98 16.37 -16.73
CA ALA A 37 -6.27 16.99 -16.47
C ALA A 37 -7.34 16.17 -17.17
N MET A 38 -8.24 15.58 -16.38
CA MET A 38 -9.33 14.73 -16.87
C MET A 38 -10.66 15.15 -16.26
N GLU A 39 -11.77 14.73 -16.86
CA GLU A 39 -13.07 14.88 -16.22
C GLU A 39 -13.19 13.94 -15.01
N ALA A 40 -13.88 14.41 -13.97
CA ALA A 40 -14.08 13.65 -12.74
C ALA A 40 -14.64 12.23 -12.96
N LYS A 41 -15.48 12.04 -13.98
CA LYS A 41 -16.06 10.73 -14.34
C LYS A 41 -15.02 9.75 -14.86
N ASP A 42 -14.07 10.21 -15.67
CA ASP A 42 -13.05 9.35 -16.26
C ASP A 42 -11.90 9.09 -15.28
N THR A 43 -11.60 10.07 -14.43
CA THR A 43 -10.73 9.88 -13.27
C THR A 43 -11.28 8.81 -12.32
N ALA A 44 -12.59 8.81 -12.04
CA ALA A 44 -13.21 7.77 -11.23
C ALA A 44 -13.02 6.36 -11.82
N LYS A 45 -13.21 6.20 -13.14
CA LYS A 45 -12.94 4.93 -13.83
C LYS A 45 -11.46 4.53 -13.75
N HIS A 46 -10.55 5.48 -13.85
CA HIS A 46 -9.12 5.22 -13.73
C HIS A 46 -8.78 4.70 -12.31
N PHE A 47 -9.35 5.29 -11.26
CA PHE A 47 -9.18 4.79 -9.90
C PHE A 47 -9.78 3.39 -9.71
N THR A 48 -10.98 3.12 -10.22
CA THR A 48 -11.58 1.77 -10.17
C THR A 48 -10.66 0.73 -10.82
N ARG A 49 -10.12 1.02 -12.00
CA ARG A 49 -9.17 0.12 -12.68
C ARG A 49 -7.90 -0.14 -11.86
N ARG A 50 -7.42 0.83 -11.08
CA ARG A 50 -6.26 0.66 -10.19
C ARG A 50 -6.60 -0.21 -9.00
N ILE A 51 -7.81 -0.07 -8.45
CA ILE A 51 -8.31 -0.94 -7.37
C ILE A 51 -8.37 -2.39 -7.89
N ASP A 52 -9.01 -2.62 -9.03
CA ASP A 52 -9.10 -3.95 -9.65
C ASP A 52 -7.71 -4.54 -9.94
N PHE A 53 -6.76 -3.70 -10.35
CA PHE A 53 -5.38 -4.13 -10.58
C PHE A 53 -4.71 -4.57 -9.28
N ILE A 54 -4.83 -3.80 -8.20
CA ILE A 54 -4.26 -4.12 -6.89
C ILE A 54 -4.88 -5.40 -6.34
N GLU A 55 -6.20 -5.57 -6.44
CA GLU A 55 -6.90 -6.78 -6.04
C GLU A 55 -6.35 -8.02 -6.76
N LYS A 56 -6.18 -7.95 -8.09
CA LYS A 56 -5.55 -9.03 -8.86
C LYS A 56 -4.11 -9.32 -8.45
N GLN A 57 -3.34 -8.32 -8.01
CA GLN A 57 -2.00 -8.56 -7.49
C GLN A 57 -2.04 -9.26 -6.12
N ILE A 58 -2.97 -8.88 -5.25
CA ILE A 58 -3.17 -9.53 -3.95
C ILE A 58 -3.53 -11.01 -4.14
N GLU A 59 -4.46 -11.31 -5.06
CA GLU A 59 -4.86 -12.67 -5.40
C GLU A 59 -3.67 -13.53 -5.87
N LYS A 60 -2.76 -12.97 -6.65
CA LYS A 60 -1.55 -13.67 -7.13
C LYS A 60 -0.52 -13.90 -6.03
N VAL A 61 -0.33 -12.93 -5.13
CA VAL A 61 0.70 -12.99 -4.09
C VAL A 61 0.27 -13.89 -2.92
N SER A 62 -1.02 -13.94 -2.61
CA SER A 62 -1.58 -14.72 -1.51
C SER A 62 -1.13 -16.21 -1.47
N PRO A 63 -1.22 -17.00 -2.57
CA PRO A 63 -0.78 -18.40 -2.54
C PRO A 63 0.74 -18.55 -2.37
N VAL A 64 1.54 -17.67 -2.99
CA VAL A 64 3.00 -17.68 -2.85
C VAL A 64 3.41 -17.39 -1.41
N LEU A 65 2.71 -16.46 -0.74
CA LEU A 65 2.93 -16.15 0.66
C LEU A 65 2.59 -17.35 1.57
N ALA A 66 1.46 -18.01 1.31
CA ALA A 66 1.04 -19.19 2.06
C ALA A 66 2.05 -20.34 1.91
N GLN A 67 2.49 -20.62 0.69
CA GLN A 67 3.50 -21.64 0.41
C GLN A 67 4.82 -21.34 1.12
N LYS A 68 5.35 -20.11 0.98
CA LYS A 68 6.61 -19.71 1.60
C LYS A 68 6.55 -19.77 3.13
N SER A 69 5.40 -19.43 3.70
CA SER A 69 5.16 -19.55 5.15
C SER A 69 5.17 -21.02 5.60
N GLN A 70 4.54 -21.92 4.84
CA GLN A 70 4.53 -23.35 5.14
C GLN A 70 5.93 -23.97 5.03
N GLU A 71 6.68 -23.63 3.99
CA GLU A 71 8.06 -24.09 3.79
C GLU A 71 8.96 -23.67 4.96
N ASN A 72 8.89 -22.39 5.36
CA ASN A 72 9.66 -21.89 6.50
C ASN A 72 9.32 -22.62 7.80
N LYS A 73 8.02 -22.91 8.06
CA LYS A 73 7.62 -23.69 9.24
C LYS A 73 8.18 -25.11 9.20
N GLY A 74 8.17 -25.75 8.04
CA GLY A 74 8.75 -27.08 7.85
C GLY A 74 10.26 -27.10 8.11
N LEU A 75 10.98 -26.11 7.57
CA LEU A 75 12.43 -25.97 7.79
C LEU A 75 12.76 -25.74 9.27
N SER A 76 12.01 -24.87 9.96
CA SER A 76 12.19 -24.62 11.40
C SER A 76 11.96 -25.89 12.23
N ALA A 77 10.91 -26.65 11.96
CA ALA A 77 10.63 -27.89 12.69
C ALA A 77 11.74 -28.95 12.51
N VAL A 78 12.28 -29.09 11.29
CA VAL A 78 13.41 -29.98 11.04
C VAL A 78 14.67 -29.50 11.76
N LEU A 79 14.91 -28.19 11.78
CA LEU A 79 16.05 -27.61 12.48
C LEU A 79 15.96 -27.85 13.99
N GLU A 80 14.80 -27.61 14.60
CA GLU A 80 14.54 -27.88 16.02
C GLU A 80 14.77 -29.35 16.37
N THR A 81 14.28 -30.27 15.53
CA THR A 81 14.48 -31.72 15.72
C THR A 81 15.97 -32.09 15.69
N LYS A 82 16.75 -31.51 14.76
CA LYS A 82 18.19 -31.74 14.67
C LYS A 82 18.95 -31.16 15.86
N LEU A 83 18.53 -29.99 16.37
CA LEU A 83 19.13 -29.38 17.55
C LEU A 83 18.91 -30.26 18.80
N GLN A 84 17.69 -30.77 18.99
CA GLN A 84 17.38 -31.69 20.09
C GLN A 84 18.16 -33.01 19.98
N ALA A 85 18.23 -33.60 18.79
CA ALA A 85 19.00 -34.81 18.55
C ALA A 85 20.52 -34.61 18.79
N LYS A 86 21.06 -33.42 18.48
CA LYS A 86 22.46 -33.09 18.74
C LYS A 86 22.72 -32.86 20.23
N ALA A 87 21.83 -32.18 20.94
CA ALA A 87 21.92 -32.02 22.39
C ALA A 87 21.94 -33.39 23.10
N PHE A 88 21.03 -34.29 22.73
CA PHE A 88 20.99 -35.65 23.27
C PHE A 88 22.26 -36.49 22.96
N ARG A 89 22.98 -36.17 21.88
CA ARG A 89 24.26 -36.83 21.54
C ARG A 89 25.46 -36.27 22.29
N CYS A 90 25.41 -35.03 22.81
CA CYS A 90 26.53 -34.44 23.57
C CYS A 90 26.50 -34.79 25.07
N ASP A 91 25.35 -35.21 25.61
CA ASP A 91 25.18 -35.62 27.01
C ASP A 91 25.54 -37.10 27.29
N ARG A 92 26.17 -37.80 26.34
CA ARG A 92 26.57 -39.21 26.44
C ARG A 92 28.06 -39.36 26.16
#